data_AF-A0A7W6JHF7-F1
#
_entry.id   AF-A0A7W6JHF7-F1
#
_cell.length_a   1.000
_cell.length_b   1.000
_cell.length_c   1.000
_cell.angle_alpha   90.00
_cell.angle_beta   90.00
_cell.angle_gamma   90.00
#
_symmetry.space_group_name_H-M   'P 1'
#
loop_
_entity.id
_entity.type
_entity.pdbx_description
1 polymer ?
#
loop_
_entity_poly.entity_id
_entity_poly.type
_entity_poly.pdbx_seq_one_letter_code
_entity_poly.pdbx_strand_id
1 'polypeptide(L)'
;MRMTLLIAGLLAVAGAAQAQTPAETFARARMVCEADGGALWGVDLCGPILLVDPATRTLYATRAGASDALKPDGDVFTGVLPTEINIANTALDWDGVRWAMLMTPLPGDAEDRDALIAHESWHGVQARLGLSAASPAPAHLATEEGRVLMRLEWRALAAALAADAPEDRQRAVADALAFRSKRRGADDEERQLELNEGLAEYTGVRLGRRDPRASVIAALTRADGGTSFARSFAYASGPAYGLLLDDARPAWRGELNVDSDLGRMLGEALQVEPTGDIAAAEARYDAATIRTEESATAAARRAIESAWRSKLVDGPRLVLPLVSMQMAFNPGGVTPLPGAGTVYPTLRVVDAWGVLEVSDGALIDPNYGAVAVAAPSGAEARDGPGWTLTLNPGWRLEAGERAGDFRLVRP
;
A
#
# COMPACT_ATOMS: atom_id res chain seq x y z
N MET A 1 -2.83 -7.26 18.55
CA MET A 1 -2.01 -8.09 17.64
C MET A 1 -1.25 -7.12 16.75
N ARG A 2 0.09 -7.06 16.81
CA ARG A 2 0.86 -6.16 15.94
C ARG A 2 0.95 -6.83 14.56
N MET A 3 0.08 -6.43 13.65
CA MET A 3 0.11 -6.83 12.25
C MET A 3 1.08 -5.90 11.52
N THR A 4 2.20 -6.43 11.05
CA THR A 4 3.12 -5.68 10.18
C THR A 4 2.84 -6.10 8.75
N LEU A 5 2.13 -5.23 8.01
CA LEU A 5 1.87 -5.41 6.60
C LEU A 5 2.95 -4.68 5.80
N LEU A 6 3.58 -5.38 4.86
CA LEU A 6 4.68 -4.86 4.07
C LEU A 6 4.22 -4.75 2.61
N ILE A 7 4.25 -3.53 2.07
CA ILE A 7 3.70 -3.22 0.74
C ILE A 7 4.84 -3.21 -0.28
N ALA A 8 4.73 -4.05 -1.32
CA ALA A 8 5.56 -3.88 -2.50
C ALA A 8 4.92 -2.84 -3.42
N GLY A 9 5.52 -1.66 -3.58
CA GLY A 9 4.99 -0.63 -4.49
C GLY A 9 4.83 -1.12 -5.94
N LEU A 10 3.86 -0.56 -6.67
CA LEU A 10 3.70 -0.82 -8.11
C LEU A 10 4.95 -0.36 -8.86
N LEU A 11 5.65 -1.31 -9.50
CA LEU A 11 6.76 -1.03 -10.41
C LEU A 11 6.26 -0.40 -11.71
N ALA A 12 6.77 0.79 -12.02
CA ALA A 12 6.91 1.22 -13.42
C ALA A 12 8.15 0.53 -14.00
N VAL A 13 8.01 -0.13 -15.14
CA VAL A 13 9.16 -0.68 -15.88
C VAL A 13 9.94 0.49 -16.48
N ALA A 14 11.09 0.83 -15.88
CA ALA A 14 11.99 1.87 -16.38
C ALA A 14 13.16 1.23 -17.15
N GLY A 15 13.54 1.85 -18.28
CA GLY A 15 14.72 1.49 -19.06
C GLY A 15 16.02 1.65 -18.26
N ALA A 16 17.09 1.01 -18.74
CA ALA A 16 18.38 0.93 -18.06
C ALA A 16 19.05 2.31 -17.87
N ALA A 17 18.73 2.98 -16.76
CA ALA A 17 19.59 3.99 -16.16
C ALA A 17 20.79 3.29 -15.49
N GLN A 18 21.92 3.98 -15.39
CA GLN A 18 23.06 3.51 -14.59
C GLN A 18 22.57 3.28 -13.15
N ALA A 19 22.72 2.05 -12.65
CA ALA A 19 22.35 1.72 -11.28
C ALA A 19 23.20 2.56 -10.33
N GLN A 20 22.54 3.36 -9.48
CA GLN A 20 23.23 4.10 -8.43
C GLN A 20 23.87 3.13 -7.46
N THR A 21 25.08 3.46 -7.01
CA THR A 21 25.69 2.74 -5.90
C THR A 21 24.90 3.00 -4.60
N PRO A 22 24.93 2.08 -3.63
CA PRO A 22 24.30 2.29 -2.33
C PRO A 22 24.70 3.61 -1.66
N ALA A 23 25.98 3.99 -1.74
CA ALA A 23 26.49 5.24 -1.17
C ALA A 23 25.89 6.48 -1.85
N GLU A 24 25.76 6.49 -3.19
CA GLU A 24 25.11 7.58 -3.93
C GLU A 24 23.63 7.71 -3.57
N THR A 25 22.93 6.58 -3.41
CA THR A 25 21.53 6.57 -2.96
C THR A 25 21.40 7.14 -1.55
N PHE A 26 22.27 6.78 -0.60
CA PHE A 26 22.23 7.34 0.75
C PHE A 26 22.59 8.83 0.78
N ALA A 27 23.56 9.26 -0.03
CA ALA A 27 23.87 10.68 -0.19
C ALA A 27 22.66 11.44 -0.76
N ARG A 28 21.93 10.85 -1.72
CA ARG A 28 20.70 11.44 -2.24
C ARG A 28 19.61 11.55 -1.19
N ALA A 29 19.39 10.50 -0.41
CA ALA A 29 18.41 10.53 0.66
C ALA A 29 18.71 11.59 1.72
N ARG A 30 19.98 11.73 2.09
CA ARG A 30 20.44 12.81 2.98
C ARG A 30 20.13 14.19 2.39
N MET A 31 20.44 14.42 1.11
CA MET A 31 20.12 15.70 0.46
C MET A 31 18.63 16.02 0.47
N VAL A 32 17.75 15.03 0.23
CA VAL A 32 16.30 15.22 0.23
C VAL A 32 15.80 15.61 1.64
N CYS A 33 16.22 14.89 2.67
CA CYS A 33 15.74 15.18 4.03
C CYS A 33 16.36 16.46 4.63
N GLU A 34 17.65 16.74 4.38
CA GLU A 34 18.31 17.97 4.85
C GLU A 34 17.74 19.23 4.18
N ALA A 35 17.27 19.12 2.93
CA ALA A 35 16.59 20.21 2.24
C ALA A 35 15.22 20.54 2.88
N ASP A 36 14.51 19.54 3.41
CA ASP A 36 13.29 19.76 4.20
C ASP A 36 13.63 20.32 5.59
N GLY A 37 14.65 19.78 6.25
CA GLY A 37 15.07 20.23 7.58
C GLY A 37 13.98 20.11 8.66
N GLY A 38 13.00 19.23 8.45
CA GLY A 38 11.82 19.07 9.29
C GLY A 38 10.74 20.15 9.08
N ALA A 39 10.82 20.97 8.04
CA ALA A 39 9.85 22.03 7.77
C ALA A 39 8.45 21.49 7.48
N LEU A 40 8.32 20.35 6.78
CA LEU A 40 7.02 19.81 6.41
C LEU A 40 6.24 19.26 7.61
N TRP A 41 6.91 18.49 8.47
CA TRP A 41 6.27 17.69 9.54
C TRP A 41 6.66 18.10 10.97
N GLY A 42 7.55 19.08 11.15
CA GLY A 42 8.08 19.46 12.46
C GLY A 42 9.04 18.43 13.08
N VAL A 43 9.39 17.38 12.32
CA VAL A 43 10.35 16.34 12.70
C VAL A 43 11.27 16.04 11.53
N ASP A 44 12.51 15.69 11.84
CA ASP A 44 13.50 15.31 10.84
C ASP A 44 13.20 13.94 10.22
N LEU A 45 13.25 13.88 8.88
CA LEU A 45 13.10 12.68 8.05
C LEU A 45 14.43 11.98 7.72
N CYS A 46 15.58 12.51 8.15
CA CYS A 46 16.92 11.93 7.96
C CYS A 46 17.17 10.66 8.81
N GLY A 47 16.26 9.70 8.72
CA GLY A 47 16.31 8.44 9.44
C GLY A 47 17.26 7.40 8.82
N PRO A 48 17.49 6.28 9.54
CA PRO A 48 18.28 5.16 9.03
C PRO A 48 17.59 4.51 7.82
N ILE A 49 18.34 4.30 6.74
CA ILE A 49 17.87 3.60 5.53
C ILE A 49 18.60 2.27 5.35
N LEU A 50 17.83 1.28 4.88
CA LEU A 50 18.25 -0.06 4.50
C LEU A 50 17.89 -0.31 3.02
N LEU A 51 18.88 -0.45 2.14
CA LEU A 51 18.67 -0.90 0.76
C LEU A 51 18.76 -2.41 0.71
N VAL A 52 17.84 -3.08 0.03
CA VAL A 52 17.86 -4.55 -0.09
C VAL A 52 17.64 -4.97 -1.53
N ASP A 53 18.54 -5.81 -2.03
CA ASP A 53 18.35 -6.54 -3.29
C ASP A 53 17.39 -7.72 -3.06
N PRO A 54 16.19 -7.71 -3.65
CA PRO A 54 15.22 -8.80 -3.45
C PRO A 54 15.69 -10.14 -4.00
N ALA A 55 16.58 -10.16 -5.00
CA ALA A 55 17.05 -11.40 -5.62
C ALA A 55 18.12 -12.10 -4.76
N THR A 56 19.04 -11.33 -4.19
CA THR A 56 20.18 -11.88 -3.43
C THR A 56 20.03 -11.74 -1.92
N ARG A 57 19.10 -10.91 -1.46
CA ARG A 57 18.97 -10.45 -0.06
C ARG A 57 20.19 -9.70 0.47
N THR A 58 21.15 -9.36 -0.41
CA THR A 58 22.24 -8.46 -0.07
C THR A 58 21.62 -7.14 0.36
N LEU A 59 22.06 -6.62 1.50
CA LEU A 59 21.60 -5.34 2.01
C LEU A 59 22.77 -4.38 2.16
N TYR A 60 22.43 -3.10 2.11
CA TYR A 60 23.29 -1.98 2.48
C TYR A 60 22.56 -1.09 3.47
N ALA A 61 23.26 -0.56 4.46
CA ALA A 61 22.68 0.26 5.50
C ALA A 61 23.49 1.54 5.74
N THR A 62 22.79 2.60 6.15
CA THR A 62 23.36 3.90 6.52
C THR A 62 24.13 3.88 7.84
N ARG A 63 23.93 2.87 8.68
CA ARG A 63 24.60 2.71 9.98
C ARG A 63 24.67 1.23 10.40
N ALA A 64 25.42 0.93 11.45
CA ALA A 64 25.37 -0.36 12.10
C ALA A 64 24.04 -0.57 12.86
N GLY A 65 23.72 -1.84 13.13
CA GLY A 65 22.69 -2.24 14.08
C GLY A 65 23.29 -2.54 15.46
N ALA A 66 22.52 -3.23 16.30
CA ALA A 66 22.94 -3.63 17.65
C ALA A 66 23.83 -4.89 17.66
N SER A 67 23.78 -5.70 16.60
CA SER A 67 24.55 -6.94 16.42
C SER A 67 25.70 -6.77 15.43
N ASP A 68 26.39 -7.88 15.12
CA ASP A 68 27.44 -7.97 14.10
C ASP A 68 26.90 -8.35 12.70
N ALA A 69 25.57 -8.35 12.52
CA ALA A 69 24.91 -8.66 11.25
C ALA A 69 25.28 -7.66 10.13
N LEU A 70 25.63 -6.42 10.50
CA LEU A 70 26.02 -5.34 9.59
C LEU A 70 27.51 -5.03 9.73
N LYS A 71 28.28 -5.30 8.68
CA LYS A 71 29.74 -5.07 8.67
C LYS A 71 30.08 -3.79 7.90
N PRO A 72 31.05 -2.99 8.35
CA PRO A 72 31.51 -1.82 7.59
C PRO A 72 32.05 -2.24 6.22
N ASP A 73 31.68 -1.49 5.18
CA ASP A 73 32.19 -1.60 3.82
C ASP A 73 32.29 -0.20 3.19
N GLY A 74 33.48 0.41 3.26
CA GLY A 74 33.68 1.80 2.88
C GLY A 74 32.83 2.76 3.72
N ASP A 75 32.01 3.57 3.04
CA ASP A 75 31.12 4.56 3.67
C ASP A 75 29.72 4.00 4.03
N VAL A 76 29.51 2.70 3.84
CA VAL A 76 28.24 2.02 4.14
C VAL A 76 28.46 0.81 5.04
N PHE A 77 27.36 0.19 5.45
CA PHE A 77 27.37 -1.12 6.10
C PHE A 77 26.71 -2.14 5.17
N THR A 78 27.18 -3.38 5.18
CA THR A 78 26.63 -4.45 4.33
C THR A 78 26.41 -5.75 5.11
N GLY A 79 25.51 -6.58 4.60
CA GLY A 79 25.16 -7.88 5.16
C GLY A 79 24.19 -8.62 4.25
N VAL A 80 23.56 -9.66 4.79
CA VAL A 80 22.49 -10.42 4.12
C VAL A 80 21.26 -10.40 5.01
N LEU A 81 20.11 -10.02 4.46
CA LEU A 81 18.88 -9.92 5.24
C LEU A 81 18.42 -11.33 5.66
N PRO A 82 18.22 -11.61 6.96
CA PRO A 82 17.77 -12.91 7.44
C PRO A 82 16.48 -13.36 6.76
N THR A 83 16.35 -14.64 6.39
CA THR A 83 15.22 -15.18 5.62
C THR A 83 13.87 -15.01 6.30
N GLU A 84 13.85 -14.77 7.60
CA GLU A 84 12.67 -14.57 8.42
C GLU A 84 12.10 -13.16 8.24
N ILE A 85 12.85 -12.25 7.63
CA ILE A 85 12.43 -10.87 7.37
C ILE A 85 11.97 -10.75 5.93
N ASN A 86 10.74 -10.29 5.75
CA ASN A 86 10.20 -9.98 4.43
C ASN A 86 10.85 -8.72 3.84
N ILE A 87 11.03 -8.72 2.52
CA ILE A 87 11.55 -7.58 1.77
C ILE A 87 10.37 -6.79 1.20
N ALA A 88 10.32 -5.49 1.50
CA ALA A 88 9.34 -4.55 0.96
C ALA A 88 9.81 -3.10 1.14
N ASN A 89 9.18 -2.17 0.44
CA ASN A 89 9.32 -0.75 0.74
C ASN A 89 8.41 -0.43 1.94
N THR A 90 9.01 -0.08 3.08
CA THR A 90 8.27 0.18 4.33
C THR A 90 9.20 0.66 5.46
N ALA A 91 8.66 0.86 6.66
CA ALA A 91 9.45 0.89 7.89
C ALA A 91 9.59 -0.49 8.55
N LEU A 92 10.80 -0.84 8.99
CA LEU A 92 11.13 -2.10 9.67
C LEU A 92 11.90 -1.84 10.97
N ASP A 93 11.45 -2.45 12.07
CA ASP A 93 12.25 -2.55 13.29
C ASP A 93 13.12 -3.82 13.21
N TRP A 94 14.43 -3.65 13.01
CA TRP A 94 15.39 -4.74 12.93
C TRP A 94 16.75 -4.35 13.50
N ASP A 95 17.38 -5.29 14.20
CA ASP A 95 18.68 -5.13 14.83
C ASP A 95 18.79 -3.88 15.73
N GLY A 96 17.74 -3.62 16.52
CA GLY A 96 17.68 -2.48 17.44
C GLY A 96 17.49 -1.11 16.77
N VAL A 97 17.18 -1.07 15.47
CA VAL A 97 17.02 0.16 14.68
C VAL A 97 15.70 0.12 13.91
N ARG A 98 15.03 1.27 13.84
CA ARG A 98 13.90 1.49 12.93
C ARG A 98 14.43 2.01 11.59
N TRP A 99 14.35 1.17 10.57
CA TRP A 99 14.83 1.43 9.22
C TRP A 99 13.68 1.87 8.32
N ALA A 100 13.95 2.76 7.37
CA ALA A 100 13.23 2.79 6.11
C ALA A 100 13.87 1.76 5.16
N MET A 101 13.15 0.69 4.85
CA MET A 101 13.59 -0.32 3.89
C MET A 101 13.19 0.11 2.48
N LEU A 102 14.15 -0.01 1.55
CA LEU A 102 13.99 0.31 0.14
C LEU A 102 14.50 -0.86 -0.70
N MET A 103 13.68 -1.35 -1.61
CA MET A 103 14.01 -2.42 -2.55
C MET A 103 14.78 -1.87 -3.74
N THR A 104 15.89 -2.52 -4.11
CA THR A 104 16.64 -2.19 -5.33
C THR A 104 16.21 -3.06 -6.52
N PRO A 105 16.31 -2.56 -7.78
CA PRO A 105 16.72 -1.22 -8.15
C PRO A 105 15.62 -0.18 -7.82
N LEU A 106 16.06 1.00 -7.42
CA LEU A 106 15.17 2.15 -7.26
C LEU A 106 14.71 2.70 -8.63
N PRO A 107 13.67 3.56 -8.67
CA PRO A 107 13.27 4.24 -9.89
C PRO A 107 14.45 4.93 -10.58
N GLY A 108 14.52 4.78 -11.91
CA GLY A 108 15.55 5.41 -12.73
C GLY A 108 15.38 6.92 -12.81
N ASP A 109 14.13 7.40 -12.91
CA ASP A 109 13.80 8.82 -12.86
C ASP A 109 14.15 9.41 -11.49
N ALA A 110 14.71 10.62 -11.49
CA ALA A 110 15.20 11.25 -10.28
C ALA A 110 14.06 11.70 -9.35
N GLU A 111 12.99 12.26 -9.89
CA GLU A 111 11.85 12.73 -9.09
C GLU A 111 11.06 11.55 -8.51
N ASP A 112 10.88 10.47 -9.28
CA ASP A 112 10.29 9.23 -8.77
C ASP A 112 11.12 8.62 -7.64
N ARG A 113 12.44 8.62 -7.78
CA ARG A 113 13.35 8.09 -6.76
C ARG A 113 13.32 8.92 -5.49
N ASP A 114 13.35 10.24 -5.60
CA ASP A 114 13.30 11.14 -4.44
C ASP A 114 11.96 11.06 -3.72
N ALA A 115 10.85 10.97 -4.49
CA ALA A 115 9.53 10.77 -3.94
C ALA A 115 9.44 9.46 -3.15
N LEU A 116 9.95 8.36 -3.70
CA LEU A 116 10.01 7.07 -3.00
C LEU A 116 10.86 7.15 -1.72
N ILE A 117 12.04 7.77 -1.77
CA ILE A 117 12.89 7.91 -0.59
C ILE A 117 12.18 8.71 0.52
N ALA A 118 11.55 9.83 0.18
CA ALA A 118 10.82 10.66 1.13
C ALA A 118 9.57 9.95 1.68
N HIS A 119 8.86 9.21 0.83
CA HIS A 119 7.73 8.35 1.21
C HIS A 119 8.16 7.35 2.29
N GLU A 120 9.18 6.53 2.02
CA GLU A 120 9.60 5.51 2.98
C GLU A 120 10.22 6.09 4.26
N SER A 121 10.91 7.22 4.14
CA SER A 121 11.45 7.94 5.30
C SER A 121 10.34 8.44 6.23
N TRP A 122 9.18 8.81 5.68
CA TRP A 122 8.01 9.23 6.45
C TRP A 122 7.45 8.10 7.32
N HIS A 123 7.35 6.87 6.80
CA HIS A 123 6.96 5.71 7.62
C HIS A 123 7.92 5.46 8.80
N GLY A 124 9.19 5.84 8.64
CA GLY A 124 10.17 5.82 9.72
C GLY A 124 9.79 6.71 10.91
N VAL A 125 9.14 7.86 10.67
CA VAL A 125 8.77 8.84 11.70
C VAL A 125 7.29 8.85 12.07
N GLN A 126 6.43 8.15 11.33
CA GLN A 126 4.97 8.15 11.49
C GLN A 126 4.49 8.02 12.95
N ALA A 127 5.08 7.11 13.73
CA ALA A 127 4.72 6.93 15.14
C ALA A 127 5.06 8.17 16.02
N ARG A 128 6.12 8.92 15.69
CA ARG A 128 6.49 10.17 16.38
C ARG A 128 5.50 11.29 16.07
N LEU A 129 4.77 11.19 14.97
CA LEU A 129 3.68 12.09 14.59
C LEU A 129 2.35 11.74 15.29
N GLY A 130 2.34 10.70 16.14
CA GLY A 130 1.11 10.24 16.80
C GLY A 130 0.15 9.52 15.86
N LEU A 131 0.62 9.10 14.68
CA LEU A 131 -0.17 8.38 13.68
C LEU A 131 0.13 6.88 13.75
N SER A 132 -0.94 6.08 13.71
CA SER A 132 -0.83 4.62 13.74
C SER A 132 -0.62 4.07 12.33
N ALA A 133 0.27 3.08 12.21
CA ALA A 133 0.38 2.31 10.99
C ALA A 133 -0.84 1.39 10.84
N ALA A 134 -1.59 1.54 9.76
CA ALA A 134 -2.76 0.73 9.45
C ALA A 134 -2.88 0.57 7.93
N SER A 135 -3.00 -0.67 7.45
CA SER A 135 -3.09 -0.97 6.02
C SER A 135 -4.31 -1.86 5.71
N PRO A 136 -5.53 -1.39 6.00
CA PRO A 136 -6.75 -2.13 5.65
C PRO A 136 -6.93 -2.17 4.11
N ALA A 137 -7.90 -2.95 3.65
CA ALA A 137 -8.28 -3.04 2.25
C ALA A 137 -9.80 -2.84 2.12
N PRO A 138 -10.27 -1.58 1.96
CA PRO A 138 -11.69 -1.25 1.89
C PRO A 138 -12.40 -2.02 0.79
N ALA A 139 -13.15 -3.05 1.19
CA ALA A 139 -13.72 -4.02 0.26
C ALA A 139 -14.76 -3.39 -0.68
N HIS A 140 -15.45 -2.33 -0.24
CA HIS A 140 -16.42 -1.62 -1.07
C HIS A 140 -15.77 -0.96 -2.29
N LEU A 141 -14.46 -0.67 -2.27
CA LEU A 141 -13.71 -0.16 -3.42
C LEU A 141 -13.44 -1.21 -4.50
N ALA A 142 -13.81 -2.48 -4.27
CA ALA A 142 -13.85 -3.50 -5.30
C ALA A 142 -15.23 -3.61 -6.00
N THR A 143 -16.28 -3.04 -5.40
CA THR A 143 -17.63 -3.03 -5.98
C THR A 143 -17.72 -2.08 -7.17
N GLU A 144 -18.64 -2.35 -8.09
CA GLU A 144 -18.88 -1.49 -9.25
C GLU A 144 -19.20 -0.05 -8.84
N GLU A 145 -20.19 0.17 -7.95
CA GLU A 145 -20.56 1.51 -7.49
C GLU A 145 -19.42 2.20 -6.72
N GLY A 146 -18.71 1.47 -5.85
CA GLY A 146 -17.58 2.04 -5.11
C GLY A 146 -16.47 2.52 -6.04
N ARG A 147 -16.23 1.81 -7.14
CA ARG A 147 -15.25 2.21 -8.16
C ARG A 147 -15.71 3.39 -8.98
N VAL A 148 -16.97 3.42 -9.41
CA VAL A 148 -17.56 4.57 -10.10
C VAL A 148 -17.39 5.84 -9.26
N LEU A 149 -17.76 5.79 -7.98
CA LEU A 149 -17.69 6.95 -7.10
C LEU A 149 -16.25 7.36 -6.77
N MET A 150 -15.30 6.42 -6.69
CA MET A 150 -13.87 6.75 -6.53
C MET A 150 -13.31 7.48 -7.76
N ARG A 151 -13.64 7.00 -8.96
CA ARG A 151 -13.24 7.64 -10.21
C ARG A 151 -13.79 9.04 -10.35
N LEU A 152 -15.06 9.24 -9.99
CA LEU A 152 -15.70 10.55 -9.96
C LEU A 152 -15.04 11.49 -8.93
N GLU A 153 -14.71 11.01 -7.74
CA GLU A 153 -13.95 11.78 -6.74
C GLU A 153 -12.59 12.22 -7.30
N TRP A 154 -11.83 11.32 -7.94
CA TRP A 154 -10.53 11.69 -8.51
C TRP A 154 -10.62 12.71 -9.63
N ARG A 155 -11.62 12.59 -10.52
CA ARG A 155 -11.86 13.61 -11.57
C ARG A 155 -12.22 14.96 -10.96
N ALA A 156 -13.01 14.97 -9.90
CA ALA A 156 -13.36 16.18 -9.17
C ALA A 156 -12.15 16.80 -8.44
N LEU A 157 -11.32 15.99 -7.78
CA LEU A 157 -10.07 16.45 -7.16
C LEU A 157 -9.07 17.01 -8.18
N ALA A 158 -8.95 16.36 -9.35
CA ALA A 158 -8.11 16.86 -10.43
C ALA A 158 -8.60 18.22 -10.94
N ALA A 159 -9.92 18.38 -11.10
CA ALA A 159 -10.53 19.65 -11.46
C ALA A 159 -10.31 20.73 -10.38
N ALA A 160 -10.39 20.37 -9.09
CA ALA A 160 -10.13 21.30 -7.99
C ALA A 160 -8.68 21.80 -7.97
N LEU A 161 -7.71 20.90 -8.19
CA LEU A 161 -6.30 21.25 -8.28
C LEU A 161 -5.98 22.09 -9.53
N ALA A 162 -6.68 21.85 -10.64
CA ALA A 162 -6.49 22.57 -11.89
C ALA A 162 -7.24 23.92 -11.94
N ALA A 163 -8.15 24.20 -11.01
CA ALA A 163 -8.97 25.40 -11.03
C ALA A 163 -8.17 26.66 -10.67
N ASP A 164 -8.22 27.65 -11.57
CA ASP A 164 -7.68 28.99 -11.34
C ASP A 164 -8.58 29.81 -10.41
N ALA A 165 -9.90 29.75 -10.64
CA ALA A 165 -10.89 30.51 -9.88
C ALA A 165 -11.26 29.80 -8.56
N PRO A 166 -11.32 30.53 -7.42
CA PRO A 166 -11.73 29.97 -6.13
C PRO A 166 -13.10 29.29 -6.17
N GLU A 167 -14.07 29.84 -6.90
CA GLU A 167 -15.42 29.31 -6.99
C GLU A 167 -15.47 27.97 -7.74
N ASP A 168 -14.66 27.84 -8.79
CA ASP A 168 -14.51 26.58 -9.53
C ASP A 168 -13.84 25.50 -8.68
N ARG A 169 -12.82 25.90 -7.90
CA ARG A 169 -12.15 25.02 -6.93
C ARG A 169 -13.13 24.54 -5.86
N GLN A 170 -13.88 25.45 -5.23
CA GLN A 170 -14.85 25.11 -4.19
C GLN A 170 -15.96 24.19 -4.71
N ARG A 171 -16.48 24.44 -5.92
CA ARG A 171 -17.47 23.56 -6.56
C ARG A 171 -16.90 22.15 -6.80
N ALA A 172 -15.68 22.05 -7.32
CA ALA A 172 -15.05 20.77 -7.56
C ALA A 172 -14.76 20.00 -6.25
N VAL A 173 -14.39 20.71 -5.17
CA VAL A 173 -14.28 20.10 -3.83
C VAL A 173 -15.64 19.62 -3.33
N ALA A 174 -16.70 20.43 -3.44
CA ALA A 174 -18.06 20.03 -3.04
C ALA A 174 -18.52 18.75 -3.75
N ASP A 175 -18.21 18.63 -5.05
CA ASP A 175 -18.52 17.45 -5.85
C ASP A 175 -17.69 16.23 -5.39
N ALA A 176 -16.37 16.40 -5.18
CA ALA A 176 -15.49 15.33 -4.67
C ALA A 176 -15.97 14.80 -3.30
N LEU A 177 -16.33 15.69 -2.39
CA LEU A 177 -16.85 15.34 -1.07
C LEU A 177 -18.21 14.63 -1.15
N ALA A 178 -19.07 14.97 -2.12
CA ALA A 178 -20.33 14.27 -2.34
C ALA A 178 -20.12 12.83 -2.82
N PHE A 179 -19.21 12.59 -3.76
CA PHE A 179 -18.88 11.23 -4.21
C PHE A 179 -18.27 10.39 -3.08
N ARG A 180 -17.33 10.99 -2.33
CA ARG A 180 -16.73 10.38 -1.14
C ARG A 180 -17.78 10.01 -0.10
N SER A 181 -18.68 10.94 0.25
CA SER A 181 -19.74 10.71 1.23
C SER A 181 -20.76 9.67 0.78
N LYS A 182 -21.10 9.62 -0.52
CA LYS A 182 -22.02 8.60 -1.06
C LYS A 182 -21.40 7.20 -1.05
N ARG A 183 -20.07 7.11 -1.25
CA ARG A 183 -19.34 5.86 -1.29
C ARG A 183 -19.06 5.29 0.10
N ARG A 184 -18.67 6.16 1.03
CA ARG A 184 -18.23 5.75 2.36
C ARG A 184 -19.43 5.35 3.21
N GLY A 185 -19.37 4.13 3.74
CA GLY A 185 -20.23 3.67 4.82
C GLY A 185 -19.73 4.18 6.18
N ALA A 186 -20.11 3.48 7.25
CA ALA A 186 -19.63 3.75 8.60
C ALA A 186 -18.20 3.25 8.86
N ASP A 187 -17.57 2.59 7.89
CA ASP A 187 -16.27 1.94 8.05
C ASP A 187 -15.10 2.90 7.87
N ASP A 188 -14.17 2.86 8.82
CA ASP A 188 -12.99 3.75 8.91
C ASP A 188 -11.81 3.32 8.01
N GLU A 189 -11.96 2.24 7.23
CA GLU A 189 -10.84 1.63 6.51
C GLU A 189 -10.21 2.56 5.47
N GLU A 190 -11.02 3.31 4.72
CA GLU A 190 -10.46 4.27 3.76
C GLU A 190 -9.66 5.37 4.48
N ARG A 191 -10.18 5.88 5.61
CA ARG A 191 -9.52 6.93 6.39
C ARG A 191 -8.18 6.44 6.94
N GLN A 192 -8.16 5.23 7.49
CA GLN A 192 -6.94 4.62 8.00
C GLN A 192 -5.87 4.44 6.91
N LEU A 193 -6.24 3.92 5.73
CA LEU A 193 -5.29 3.75 4.64
C LEU A 193 -4.84 5.10 4.06
N GLU A 194 -5.73 6.10 3.97
CA GLU A 194 -5.38 7.44 3.51
C GLU A 194 -4.42 8.16 4.47
N LEU A 195 -4.58 7.98 5.79
CA LEU A 195 -3.61 8.47 6.77
C LEU A 195 -2.28 7.70 6.70
N ASN A 196 -2.30 6.41 6.36
CA ASN A 196 -1.09 5.59 6.30
C ASN A 196 -0.29 5.82 5.02
N GLU A 197 -0.89 5.57 3.85
CA GLU A 197 -0.23 5.64 2.54
C GLU A 197 -0.38 7.01 1.90
N GLY A 198 -1.52 7.68 2.12
CA GLY A 198 -1.79 8.96 1.50
C GLY A 198 -0.91 10.09 2.03
N LEU A 199 -0.59 10.08 3.34
CA LEU A 199 0.34 11.05 3.94
C LEU A 199 1.81 10.75 3.61
N ALA A 200 2.17 9.47 3.50
CA ALA A 200 3.48 9.05 3.03
C ALA A 200 3.68 9.50 1.57
N GLU A 201 2.71 9.25 0.70
CA GLU A 201 2.76 9.66 -0.71
C GLU A 201 2.73 11.17 -0.87
N TYR A 202 1.92 11.87 -0.08
CA TYR A 202 1.94 13.33 -0.03
C TYR A 202 3.32 13.88 0.33
N THR A 203 4.01 13.23 1.28
CA THR A 203 5.39 13.59 1.65
C THR A 203 6.35 13.36 0.50
N GLY A 204 6.26 12.21 -0.17
CA GLY A 204 7.01 11.92 -1.39
C GLY A 204 6.79 12.97 -2.48
N VAL A 205 5.54 13.35 -2.72
CA VAL A 205 5.17 14.38 -3.68
C VAL A 205 5.78 15.75 -3.30
N ARG A 206 5.65 16.17 -2.04
CA ARG A 206 6.11 17.49 -1.58
C ARG A 206 7.62 17.65 -1.61
N LEU A 207 8.37 16.58 -1.36
CA LEU A 207 9.82 16.63 -1.22
C LEU A 207 10.57 16.11 -2.46
N GLY A 208 9.92 15.27 -3.28
CA GLY A 208 10.53 14.63 -4.45
C GLY A 208 10.13 15.23 -5.80
N ARG A 209 9.04 15.99 -5.88
CA ARG A 209 8.54 16.54 -7.16
C ARG A 209 8.85 18.01 -7.31
N ARG A 210 9.29 18.41 -8.51
CA ARG A 210 9.50 19.83 -8.86
C ARG A 210 8.18 20.58 -9.02
N ASP A 211 7.17 19.90 -9.57
CA ASP A 211 5.81 20.41 -9.67
C ASP A 211 4.84 19.42 -9.00
N PRO A 212 4.63 19.55 -7.68
CA PRO A 212 3.72 18.70 -6.93
C PRO A 212 2.29 18.70 -7.50
N ARG A 213 1.76 19.86 -7.88
CA ARG A 213 0.37 20.00 -8.32
C ARG A 213 0.15 19.30 -9.67
N ALA A 214 1.01 19.54 -10.66
CA ALA A 214 0.91 18.85 -11.95
C ALA A 214 1.12 17.34 -11.80
N SER A 215 2.06 16.92 -10.94
CA SER A 215 2.32 15.50 -10.67
C SER A 215 1.11 14.77 -10.09
N VAL A 216 0.40 15.41 -9.15
CA VAL A 216 -0.81 14.83 -8.53
C VAL A 216 -1.99 14.80 -9.50
N ILE A 217 -2.20 15.83 -10.32
CA ILE A 217 -3.24 15.81 -11.38
C ILE A 217 -2.98 14.64 -12.36
N ALA A 218 -1.71 14.43 -12.74
CA ALA A 218 -1.34 13.30 -13.59
C ALA A 218 -1.55 11.95 -12.88
N ALA A 219 -1.26 11.86 -11.57
CA ALA A 219 -1.49 10.66 -10.78
C ALA A 219 -2.98 10.31 -10.66
N LEU A 220 -3.85 11.29 -10.42
CA LEU A 220 -5.30 11.11 -10.39
C LEU A 220 -5.83 10.60 -11.74
N THR A 221 -5.38 11.19 -12.85
CA THR A 221 -5.72 10.73 -14.21
C THR A 221 -5.29 9.28 -14.44
N ARG A 222 -4.09 8.88 -14.00
CA ARG A 222 -3.63 7.49 -14.11
C ARG A 222 -4.44 6.54 -13.22
N ALA A 223 -4.77 6.96 -12.00
CA ALA A 223 -5.55 6.17 -11.06
C ALA A 223 -6.98 5.91 -11.56
N ASP A 224 -7.59 6.88 -12.24
CA ASP A 224 -8.91 6.77 -12.87
C ASP A 224 -9.02 5.55 -13.81
N GLY A 225 -7.96 5.22 -14.54
CA GLY A 225 -7.88 4.04 -15.41
C GLY A 225 -7.42 2.74 -14.72
N GLY A 226 -7.27 2.74 -13.38
CA GLY A 226 -6.63 1.65 -12.64
C GLY A 226 -7.49 0.39 -12.48
N THR A 227 -6.84 -0.77 -12.43
CA THR A 227 -7.49 -2.08 -12.35
C THR A 227 -7.84 -2.54 -10.94
N SER A 228 -7.30 -1.91 -9.89
CA SER A 228 -7.58 -2.19 -8.48
C SER A 228 -7.50 -0.89 -7.69
N PHE A 229 -8.46 -0.66 -6.76
CA PHE A 229 -8.54 0.58 -5.96
C PHE A 229 -8.38 0.36 -4.45
N ALA A 230 -8.77 -0.80 -3.91
CA ALA A 230 -8.84 -1.01 -2.45
C ALA A 230 -7.53 -0.67 -1.72
N ARG A 231 -6.37 -0.94 -2.31
CA ARG A 231 -5.07 -0.57 -1.70
C ARG A 231 -4.36 0.59 -2.36
N SER A 232 -4.71 0.94 -3.58
CA SER A 232 -4.01 1.96 -4.37
C SER A 232 -4.62 3.35 -4.24
N PHE A 233 -5.87 3.47 -3.77
CA PHE A 233 -6.58 4.74 -3.85
C PHE A 233 -5.90 5.85 -3.03
N ALA A 234 -5.34 5.48 -1.88
CA ALA A 234 -4.73 6.41 -0.94
C ALA A 234 -3.53 7.16 -1.56
N TYR A 235 -2.76 6.52 -2.45
CA TYR A 235 -1.65 7.14 -3.16
C TYR A 235 -2.10 8.23 -4.15
N ALA A 236 -3.36 8.18 -4.62
CA ALA A 236 -3.91 9.23 -5.48
C ALA A 236 -4.66 10.29 -4.65
N SER A 237 -5.55 9.87 -3.74
CA SER A 237 -6.38 10.76 -2.93
C SER A 237 -5.58 11.55 -1.91
N GLY A 238 -4.63 10.92 -1.21
CA GLY A 238 -3.86 11.53 -0.12
C GLY A 238 -3.11 12.80 -0.56
N PRO A 239 -2.25 12.74 -1.59
CA PRO A 239 -1.58 13.92 -2.12
C PRO A 239 -2.55 15.00 -2.61
N ALA A 240 -3.67 14.62 -3.23
CA ALA A 240 -4.66 15.58 -3.73
C ALA A 240 -5.30 16.39 -2.59
N TYR A 241 -5.78 15.70 -1.55
CA TYR A 241 -6.30 16.38 -0.36
C TYR A 241 -5.21 17.17 0.36
N GLY A 242 -4.00 16.63 0.51
CA GLY A 242 -2.90 17.31 1.18
C GLY A 242 -2.50 18.62 0.50
N LEU A 243 -2.41 18.65 -0.84
CA LEU A 243 -2.12 19.88 -1.60
C LEU A 243 -3.26 20.89 -1.55
N LEU A 244 -4.52 20.46 -1.58
CA LEU A 244 -5.65 21.38 -1.41
C LEU A 244 -5.70 21.96 0.02
N LEU A 245 -5.34 21.16 1.03
CA LEU A 245 -5.22 21.59 2.42
C LEU A 245 -4.03 22.54 2.63
N ASP A 246 -2.94 22.41 1.87
CA ASP A 246 -1.82 23.36 1.91
C ASP A 246 -2.27 24.78 1.61
N ASP A 247 -3.14 24.92 0.60
CA ASP A 247 -3.69 26.20 0.19
C ASP A 247 -4.77 26.69 1.17
N ALA A 248 -5.64 25.80 1.65
CA ALA A 248 -6.81 26.16 2.46
C ALA A 248 -6.51 26.37 3.95
N ARG A 249 -5.56 25.62 4.51
CA ARG A 249 -5.24 25.60 5.95
C ARG A 249 -3.78 25.22 6.17
N PRO A 250 -2.81 26.13 5.98
CA PRO A 250 -1.38 25.80 5.96
C PRO A 250 -0.83 25.01 7.17
N ALA A 251 -1.46 25.14 8.34
CA ALA A 251 -1.10 24.44 9.58
C ALA A 251 -1.75 23.05 9.77
N TRP A 252 -2.54 22.56 8.81
CA TRP A 252 -3.39 21.36 8.94
C TRP A 252 -2.65 20.11 9.43
N ARG A 253 -1.38 19.94 9.04
CA ARG A 253 -0.55 18.79 9.45
C ARG A 253 -0.38 18.69 10.97
N GLY A 254 -0.25 19.82 11.65
CA GLY A 254 -0.10 19.87 13.11
C GLY A 254 -1.38 19.56 13.88
N GLU A 255 -2.51 19.44 13.18
CA GLU A 255 -3.83 19.15 13.76
C GLU A 255 -4.24 17.69 13.56
N LEU A 256 -3.43 16.91 12.85
CA LEU A 256 -3.71 15.52 12.55
C LEU A 256 -3.70 14.67 13.82
N ASN A 257 -4.61 13.70 13.86
CA ASN A 257 -4.63 12.63 14.83
C ASN A 257 -5.18 11.36 14.15
N VAL A 258 -5.26 10.27 14.92
CA VAL A 258 -5.69 8.97 14.42
C VAL A 258 -7.14 8.93 13.92
N ASP A 259 -7.96 9.94 14.20
CA ASP A 259 -9.36 10.07 13.77
C ASP A 259 -9.57 11.17 12.70
N SER A 260 -8.48 11.80 12.24
CA SER A 260 -8.54 12.81 11.19
C SER A 260 -9.04 12.22 9.87
N ASP A 261 -9.84 13.01 9.15
CA ASP A 261 -10.27 12.72 7.78
C ASP A 261 -9.93 13.90 6.88
N LEU A 262 -9.11 13.68 5.85
CA LEU A 262 -8.59 14.76 5.03
C LEU A 262 -9.69 15.47 4.22
N GLY A 263 -10.72 14.72 3.78
CA GLY A 263 -11.87 15.28 3.09
C GLY A 263 -12.69 16.20 4.00
N ARG A 264 -13.00 15.75 5.23
CA ARG A 264 -13.69 16.57 6.22
C ARG A 264 -12.89 17.82 6.57
N MET A 265 -11.60 17.68 6.84
CA MET A 265 -10.73 18.81 7.14
C MET A 265 -10.71 19.84 6.00
N LEU A 266 -10.72 19.38 4.75
CA LEU A 266 -10.75 20.27 3.58
C LEU A 266 -12.10 20.99 3.45
N GLY A 267 -13.21 20.27 3.62
CA GLY A 267 -14.55 20.87 3.64
C GLY A 267 -14.68 21.96 4.71
N GLU A 268 -14.21 21.68 5.93
CA GLU A 268 -14.18 22.65 7.03
C GLU A 268 -13.31 23.87 6.71
N ALA A 269 -12.11 23.65 6.17
CA ALA A 269 -11.16 24.72 5.82
C ALA A 269 -11.70 25.66 4.73
N LEU A 270 -12.41 25.11 3.75
CA LEU A 270 -13.00 25.88 2.65
C LEU A 270 -14.42 26.37 2.94
N GLN A 271 -15.02 25.96 4.07
CA GLN A 271 -16.43 26.19 4.40
C GLN A 271 -17.37 25.68 3.31
N VAL A 272 -17.06 24.48 2.79
CA VAL A 272 -17.78 23.82 1.70
C VAL A 272 -18.40 22.52 2.21
N GLU A 273 -19.69 22.37 1.99
CA GLU A 273 -20.42 21.12 2.20
C GLU A 273 -20.48 20.28 0.90
N PRO A 274 -20.65 18.95 1.00
CA PRO A 274 -20.96 18.13 -0.16
C PRO A 274 -22.16 18.67 -0.94
N THR A 275 -22.07 18.69 -2.28
CA THR A 275 -23.21 19.12 -3.10
C THR A 275 -24.43 18.23 -2.87
N GLY A 276 -25.61 18.84 -2.75
CA GLY A 276 -26.88 18.11 -2.71
C GLY A 276 -27.34 17.60 -4.08
N ASP A 277 -26.83 18.19 -5.17
CA ASP A 277 -27.16 17.79 -6.54
C ASP A 277 -26.09 16.84 -7.11
N ILE A 278 -26.12 15.60 -6.61
CA ILE A 278 -25.20 14.55 -7.03
C ILE A 278 -25.37 14.22 -8.52
N ALA A 279 -26.58 14.30 -9.07
CA ALA A 279 -26.83 13.98 -10.48
C ALA A 279 -26.15 14.98 -11.42
N ALA A 280 -26.21 16.29 -11.10
CA ALA A 280 -25.47 17.29 -11.85
C ALA A 280 -23.95 17.10 -11.72
N ALA A 281 -23.45 16.75 -10.54
CA ALA A 281 -22.04 16.44 -10.34
C ALA A 281 -21.61 15.21 -11.15
N GLU A 282 -22.37 14.11 -11.12
CA GLU A 282 -22.13 12.90 -11.92
C GLU A 282 -22.04 13.23 -13.42
N ALA A 283 -22.93 14.09 -13.92
CA ALA A 283 -22.89 14.54 -15.31
C ALA A 283 -21.64 15.36 -15.64
N ARG A 284 -21.17 16.24 -14.74
CA ARG A 284 -19.96 17.06 -14.93
C ARG A 284 -18.69 16.22 -15.13
N TYR A 285 -18.62 15.05 -14.49
CA TYR A 285 -17.44 14.18 -14.52
C TYR A 285 -17.62 12.92 -15.35
N ASP A 286 -18.62 12.91 -16.24
CA ASP A 286 -18.86 11.87 -17.22
C ASP A 286 -19.11 10.48 -16.59
N ALA A 287 -19.99 10.45 -15.57
CA ALA A 287 -20.38 9.23 -14.89
C ALA A 287 -20.98 8.17 -15.82
N ALA A 288 -21.62 8.56 -16.92
CA ALA A 288 -22.22 7.61 -17.86
C ALA A 288 -21.16 6.70 -18.52
N THR A 289 -20.04 7.29 -18.95
CA THR A 289 -18.92 6.53 -19.52
C THR A 289 -18.26 5.67 -18.45
N ILE A 290 -17.98 6.23 -17.27
CA ILE A 290 -17.38 5.49 -16.14
C ILE A 290 -18.23 4.28 -15.78
N ARG A 291 -19.56 4.43 -15.65
CA ARG A 291 -20.47 3.32 -15.34
C ARG A 291 -20.39 2.21 -16.39
N THR A 292 -20.34 2.57 -17.67
CA THR A 292 -20.20 1.59 -18.76
C THR A 292 -18.90 0.80 -18.66
N GLU A 293 -17.78 1.48 -18.39
CA GLU A 293 -16.46 0.86 -18.22
C GLU A 293 -16.39 -0.03 -16.97
N GLU A 294 -16.96 0.41 -15.85
CA GLU A 294 -16.96 -0.35 -14.60
C GLU A 294 -17.89 -1.56 -14.67
N SER A 295 -19.04 -1.47 -15.36
CA SER A 295 -19.89 -2.64 -15.65
C SER A 295 -19.13 -3.71 -16.46
N ALA A 296 -18.35 -3.30 -17.46
CA ALA A 296 -17.52 -4.22 -18.25
C ALA A 296 -16.41 -4.85 -17.40
N THR A 297 -15.76 -4.05 -16.55
CA THR A 297 -14.75 -4.52 -15.59
C THR A 297 -15.33 -5.51 -14.59
N ALA A 298 -16.52 -5.24 -14.05
CA ALA A 298 -17.22 -6.13 -13.12
C ALA A 298 -17.62 -7.46 -13.78
N ALA A 299 -17.99 -7.44 -15.07
CA ALA A 299 -18.25 -8.67 -15.83
C ALA A 299 -16.98 -9.53 -15.98
N ALA A 300 -15.84 -8.93 -16.32
CA ALA A 300 -14.56 -9.64 -16.44
C ALA A 300 -14.08 -10.23 -15.10
N ARG A 301 -14.25 -9.48 -14.00
CA ARG A 301 -13.84 -9.94 -12.66
C ARG A 301 -14.62 -11.14 -12.15
N ARG A 302 -15.92 -11.24 -12.45
CA ARG A 302 -16.74 -12.40 -12.05
C ARG A 302 -16.16 -13.73 -12.53
N ALA A 303 -15.54 -13.76 -13.71
CA ALA A 303 -14.88 -14.95 -14.22
C ALA A 303 -13.62 -15.32 -13.41
N ILE A 304 -12.81 -14.30 -13.07
CA ILE A 304 -11.60 -14.46 -12.25
C ILE A 304 -11.96 -14.91 -10.82
N GLU A 305 -12.96 -14.28 -10.20
CA GLU A 305 -13.46 -14.65 -8.87
C GLU A 305 -14.00 -16.08 -8.83
N SER A 306 -14.73 -16.50 -9.86
CA SER A 306 -15.21 -17.88 -9.98
C SER A 306 -14.05 -18.88 -10.07
N ALA A 307 -13.01 -18.57 -10.86
CA ALA A 307 -11.81 -19.40 -10.95
C ALA A 307 -11.08 -19.50 -9.60
N TRP A 308 -10.90 -18.38 -8.90
CA TRP A 308 -10.28 -18.39 -7.57
C TRP A 308 -11.10 -19.13 -6.53
N ARG A 309 -12.44 -18.98 -6.55
CA ARG A 309 -13.33 -19.69 -5.64
C ARG A 309 -13.26 -21.19 -5.83
N SER A 310 -13.33 -21.64 -7.08
CA SER A 310 -13.15 -23.06 -7.41
C SER A 310 -11.84 -23.62 -6.88
N LYS A 311 -10.74 -22.87 -7.03
CA LYS A 311 -9.39 -23.28 -6.62
C LYS A 311 -9.15 -23.25 -5.10
N LEU A 312 -9.57 -22.19 -4.42
CA LEU A 312 -9.14 -21.86 -3.05
C LEU A 312 -10.24 -21.99 -1.98
N VAL A 313 -11.49 -22.13 -2.41
CA VAL A 313 -12.65 -22.29 -1.51
C VAL A 313 -13.28 -23.66 -1.69
N ASP A 314 -13.72 -23.98 -2.90
CA ASP A 314 -14.56 -25.16 -3.15
C ASP A 314 -13.71 -26.43 -3.29
N GLY A 315 -12.54 -26.32 -3.91
CA GLY A 315 -11.59 -27.42 -4.09
C GLY A 315 -10.81 -27.80 -2.83
N PRO A 316 -10.05 -28.93 -2.89
CA PRO A 316 -9.15 -29.35 -1.83
C PRO A 316 -8.05 -28.32 -1.56
N ARG A 317 -7.82 -28.01 -0.28
CA ARG A 317 -6.88 -26.96 0.13
C ARG A 317 -6.00 -27.36 1.30
N LEU A 318 -4.84 -26.73 1.38
CA LEU A 318 -4.04 -26.67 2.60
C LEU A 318 -4.39 -25.38 3.35
N VAL A 319 -4.78 -25.50 4.61
CA VAL A 319 -5.07 -24.38 5.51
C VAL A 319 -3.98 -24.27 6.58
N LEU A 320 -3.33 -23.10 6.66
CA LEU A 320 -2.33 -22.78 7.67
C LEU A 320 -2.87 -21.68 8.60
N PRO A 321 -2.83 -21.86 9.94
CA PRO A 321 -3.26 -20.82 10.86
C PRO A 321 -2.28 -19.64 10.81
N LEU A 322 -2.81 -18.43 10.86
CA LEU A 322 -2.01 -17.20 11.00
C LEU A 322 -1.97 -16.84 12.49
N VAL A 323 -0.77 -16.81 13.08
CA VAL A 323 -0.59 -16.67 14.53
C VAL A 323 0.23 -15.43 14.84
N SER A 324 1.41 -15.32 14.24
CA SER A 324 2.34 -14.21 14.35
C SER A 324 2.87 -13.84 12.97
N MET A 325 1.94 -13.69 12.03
CA MET A 325 2.24 -13.53 10.61
C MET A 325 2.99 -12.24 10.29
N GLN A 326 3.91 -12.34 9.34
CA GLN A 326 4.45 -11.24 8.55
C GLN A 326 4.25 -11.58 7.09
N MET A 327 3.74 -10.64 6.31
CA MET A 327 3.38 -10.88 4.90
C MET A 327 4.09 -9.91 3.97
N ALA A 328 4.53 -10.40 2.82
CA ALA A 328 4.91 -9.58 1.66
C ALA A 328 4.12 -10.04 0.43
N PHE A 329 3.57 -9.08 -0.32
CA PHE A 329 2.73 -9.34 -1.50
C PHE A 329 2.68 -8.11 -2.41
N ASN A 330 2.16 -8.29 -3.62
CA ASN A 330 1.86 -7.17 -4.52
C ASN A 330 0.44 -6.62 -4.23
N PRO A 331 0.30 -5.37 -3.75
CA PRO A 331 -1.00 -4.75 -3.42
C PRO A 331 -1.87 -4.48 -4.66
N GLY A 332 -1.28 -4.34 -5.86
CA GLY A 332 -2.01 -4.05 -7.09
C GLY A 332 -2.77 -5.25 -7.67
N GLY A 333 -2.45 -6.47 -7.23
CA GLY A 333 -3.01 -7.71 -7.75
C GLY A 333 -4.00 -8.42 -6.83
N VAL A 334 -4.24 -7.92 -5.62
CA VAL A 334 -5.13 -8.60 -4.66
C VAL A 334 -6.59 -8.56 -5.13
N THR A 335 -7.30 -9.67 -4.96
CA THR A 335 -8.70 -9.83 -5.40
C THR A 335 -9.58 -10.19 -4.21
N PRO A 336 -10.44 -9.29 -3.73
CA PRO A 336 -11.45 -9.64 -2.73
C PRO A 336 -12.39 -10.72 -3.26
N LEU A 337 -12.68 -11.73 -2.45
CA LEU A 337 -13.60 -12.81 -2.77
C LEU A 337 -14.76 -12.79 -1.76
N PRO A 338 -15.93 -12.22 -2.15
CA PRO A 338 -17.03 -11.97 -1.23
C PRO A 338 -17.43 -13.19 -0.39
N GLY A 339 -17.49 -13.04 0.93
CA GLY A 339 -17.84 -14.11 1.87
C GLY A 339 -16.75 -15.16 2.12
N ALA A 340 -15.58 -15.06 1.49
CA ALA A 340 -14.48 -16.01 1.66
C ALA A 340 -13.18 -15.37 2.18
N GLY A 341 -12.85 -14.15 1.74
CA GLY A 341 -11.60 -13.48 2.13
C GLY A 341 -10.99 -12.67 1.00
N THR A 342 -9.67 -12.54 0.98
CA THR A 342 -8.91 -11.87 -0.09
C THR A 342 -7.90 -12.83 -0.69
N VAL A 343 -7.87 -12.89 -2.03
CA VAL A 343 -6.89 -13.66 -2.79
C VAL A 343 -5.67 -12.81 -3.08
N TYR A 344 -4.50 -13.38 -2.79
CA TYR A 344 -3.18 -12.84 -3.05
C TYR A 344 -2.51 -13.69 -4.12
N PRO A 345 -2.42 -13.23 -5.39
CA PRO A 345 -1.82 -14.03 -6.47
C PRO A 345 -0.38 -14.43 -6.17
N THR A 346 0.39 -13.50 -5.62
CA THR A 346 1.71 -13.75 -5.03
C THR A 346 1.67 -13.38 -3.56
N LEU A 347 2.28 -14.21 -2.73
CA LEU A 347 2.30 -14.01 -1.28
C LEU A 347 3.52 -14.71 -0.68
N ARG A 348 4.17 -14.04 0.25
CA ARG A 348 5.10 -14.66 1.18
C ARG A 348 4.61 -14.45 2.59
N VAL A 349 4.44 -15.53 3.36
CA VAL A 349 4.06 -15.49 4.77
C VAL A 349 5.20 -16.07 5.58
N VAL A 350 5.68 -15.32 6.58
CA VAL A 350 6.52 -15.83 7.66
C VAL A 350 5.67 -15.88 8.92
N ASP A 351 5.62 -17.02 9.58
CA ASP A 351 4.87 -17.20 10.82
C ASP A 351 5.63 -18.16 11.76
N ALA A 352 5.06 -18.43 12.94
CA ALA A 352 5.60 -19.37 13.93
C ALA A 352 5.83 -20.78 13.35
N TRP A 353 5.06 -21.17 12.34
CA TRP A 353 5.20 -22.46 11.69
C TRP A 353 6.28 -22.53 10.60
N GLY A 354 6.77 -21.39 10.11
CA GLY A 354 7.80 -21.34 9.06
C GLY A 354 7.45 -20.33 7.97
N VAL A 355 7.77 -20.69 6.72
CA VAL A 355 7.67 -19.79 5.56
C VAL A 355 6.84 -20.43 4.46
N LEU A 356 5.79 -19.75 4.01
CA LEU A 356 5.02 -20.09 2.81
C LEU A 356 5.37 -19.08 1.71
N GLU A 357 5.77 -19.58 0.55
CA GLU A 357 5.95 -18.77 -0.66
C GLU A 357 4.93 -19.20 -1.71
N VAL A 358 4.24 -18.24 -2.30
CA VAL A 358 3.09 -18.46 -3.19
C VAL A 358 3.30 -17.68 -4.48
N SER A 359 3.15 -18.37 -5.60
CA SER A 359 3.20 -17.81 -6.95
C SER A 359 1.90 -17.97 -7.73
N ASP A 360 0.93 -18.73 -7.21
CA ASP A 360 -0.32 -19.06 -7.90
C ASP A 360 -1.54 -19.00 -6.97
N GLY A 361 -1.63 -17.94 -6.16
CA GLY A 361 -2.81 -17.62 -5.37
C GLY A 361 -2.87 -18.27 -3.99
N ALA A 362 -3.07 -17.42 -2.98
CA ALA A 362 -3.45 -17.80 -1.63
C ALA A 362 -4.67 -17.00 -1.18
N LEU A 363 -5.59 -17.61 -0.45
CA LEU A 363 -6.75 -16.97 0.14
C LEU A 363 -6.49 -16.73 1.63
N ILE A 364 -6.59 -15.49 2.07
CA ILE A 364 -6.59 -15.15 3.50
C ILE A 364 -8.00 -14.80 3.91
N ASP A 365 -8.49 -15.42 4.99
CA ASP A 365 -9.84 -15.16 5.49
C ASP A 365 -9.98 -13.73 6.04
N PRO A 366 -11.22 -13.20 6.14
CA PRO A 366 -11.45 -11.81 6.55
C PRO A 366 -10.92 -11.44 7.94
N ASN A 367 -10.76 -12.42 8.83
CA ASN A 367 -10.28 -12.21 10.19
C ASN A 367 -8.77 -12.40 10.31
N TYR A 368 -8.08 -12.66 9.20
CA TYR A 368 -6.67 -13.04 9.18
C TYR A 368 -6.38 -14.22 10.14
N GLY A 369 -7.32 -15.17 10.25
CA GLY A 369 -7.15 -16.35 11.09
C GLY A 369 -6.33 -17.45 10.43
N ALA A 370 -6.35 -17.52 9.11
CA ALA A 370 -5.71 -18.53 8.30
C ALA A 370 -5.42 -18.06 6.87
N VAL A 371 -4.42 -18.70 6.28
CA VAL A 371 -4.12 -18.67 4.85
C VAL A 371 -4.40 -20.04 4.24
N ALA A 372 -5.05 -20.05 3.08
CA ALA A 372 -5.37 -21.25 2.32
C ALA A 372 -4.69 -21.22 0.94
N VAL A 373 -4.11 -22.35 0.56
CA VAL A 373 -3.54 -22.60 -0.78
C VAL A 373 -4.08 -23.92 -1.34
N ALA A 374 -3.89 -24.18 -2.63
CA ALA A 374 -4.30 -25.46 -3.23
C ALA A 374 -3.66 -26.65 -2.49
N ALA A 375 -4.38 -27.76 -2.33
CA ALA A 375 -3.88 -28.90 -1.58
C ALA A 375 -2.57 -29.48 -2.16
N PRO A 376 -1.65 -29.96 -1.30
CA PRO A 376 -0.47 -30.73 -1.73
C PRO A 376 -0.85 -32.12 -2.23
N SER A 377 0.15 -32.83 -2.79
CA SER A 377 0.03 -34.25 -3.18
C SER A 377 -0.08 -35.22 -1.98
N GLY A 378 0.30 -34.79 -0.77
CA GLY A 378 0.25 -35.60 0.45
C GLY A 378 0.79 -34.88 1.69
N ALA A 379 0.72 -35.52 2.86
CA ALA A 379 1.10 -34.91 4.15
C ALA A 379 2.62 -34.65 4.31
N GLU A 380 3.45 -35.38 3.57
CA GLU A 380 4.90 -35.17 3.58
C GLU A 380 5.37 -34.12 2.57
N ALA A 381 4.48 -33.64 1.68
CA ALA A 381 4.83 -32.64 0.70
C ALA A 381 5.20 -31.31 1.37
N ARG A 382 6.13 -30.59 0.74
CA ARG A 382 6.58 -29.24 1.14
C ARG A 382 6.36 -28.24 0.01
N ASP A 383 5.54 -28.62 -0.96
CA ASP A 383 5.16 -27.86 -2.13
C ASP A 383 3.80 -28.34 -2.63
N GLY A 384 3.19 -27.53 -3.48
CA GLY A 384 1.97 -27.84 -4.21
C GLY A 384 1.81 -26.90 -5.41
N PRO A 385 0.63 -26.87 -6.03
CA PRO A 385 0.38 -26.02 -7.20
C PRO A 385 0.65 -24.54 -6.92
N GLY A 386 1.84 -24.07 -7.31
CA GLY A 386 2.30 -22.70 -7.19
C GLY A 386 2.48 -22.20 -5.75
N TRP A 387 2.95 -23.07 -4.86
CA TRP A 387 3.46 -22.68 -3.55
C TRP A 387 4.52 -23.65 -3.03
N THR A 388 5.39 -23.17 -2.14
CA THR A 388 6.36 -23.94 -1.36
C THR A 388 6.25 -23.60 0.12
N LEU A 389 6.60 -24.56 0.98
CA LEU A 389 6.45 -24.48 2.42
C LEU A 389 7.69 -25.00 3.13
N THR A 390 8.39 -24.09 3.82
CA THR A 390 9.46 -24.45 4.75
C THR A 390 8.88 -24.48 6.16
N LEU A 391 8.97 -25.62 6.85
CA LEU A 391 8.44 -25.79 8.20
C LEU A 391 9.52 -25.68 9.27
N ASN A 392 9.21 -24.97 10.34
CA ASN A 392 9.99 -25.00 11.56
C ASN A 392 9.86 -26.37 12.24
N PRO A 393 10.87 -26.79 13.03
CA PRO A 393 10.81 -28.05 13.77
C PRO A 393 9.55 -28.20 14.63
N GLY A 394 8.93 -29.37 14.58
CA GLY A 394 7.73 -29.69 15.36
C GLY A 394 6.40 -29.32 14.68
N TRP A 395 6.41 -28.80 13.46
CA TRP A 395 5.19 -28.63 12.67
C TRP A 395 5.08 -29.70 11.59
N ARG A 396 3.86 -30.19 11.32
CA ARG A 396 3.58 -31.16 10.25
C ARG A 396 2.20 -30.98 9.65
N LEU A 397 2.02 -31.46 8.42
CA LEU A 397 0.71 -31.52 7.79
C LEU A 397 -0.07 -32.75 8.26
N GLU A 398 -1.39 -32.60 8.34
CA GLU A 398 -2.36 -33.68 8.54
C GLU A 398 -3.55 -33.50 7.62
N ALA A 399 -4.39 -34.55 7.51
CA ALA A 399 -5.68 -34.44 6.86
C ALA A 399 -6.55 -33.34 7.52
N GLY A 400 -7.16 -32.52 6.68
CA GLY A 400 -8.11 -31.49 7.07
C GLY A 400 -9.52 -32.04 7.31
N GLU A 401 -10.47 -31.13 7.56
CA GLU A 401 -11.86 -31.48 7.86
C GLU A 401 -12.61 -32.04 6.65
N ARG A 402 -12.33 -31.51 5.45
CA ARG A 402 -12.92 -31.98 4.20
C ARG A 402 -12.01 -33.03 3.55
N ALA A 403 -12.62 -33.95 2.81
CA ALA A 403 -11.87 -34.94 2.05
C ALA A 403 -10.88 -34.27 1.09
N GLY A 404 -9.60 -34.63 1.18
CA GLY A 404 -8.51 -34.06 0.37
C GLY A 404 -7.93 -32.75 0.90
N ASP A 405 -8.55 -32.11 1.91
CA ASP A 405 -7.94 -30.97 2.57
C ASP A 405 -6.76 -31.41 3.44
N PHE A 406 -5.85 -30.48 3.69
CA PHE A 406 -4.77 -30.60 4.64
C PHE A 406 -4.80 -29.41 5.61
N ARG A 407 -4.29 -29.63 6.81
CA ARG A 407 -4.07 -28.58 7.80
C ARG A 407 -2.72 -28.72 8.44
N LEU A 408 -2.20 -27.62 8.94
CA LEU A 408 -0.98 -27.63 9.73
C LEU A 408 -1.30 -27.87 11.21
N VAL A 409 -0.55 -28.77 11.86
CA VAL A 409 -0.62 -29.02 13.30
C VAL A 409 0.75 -28.95 13.95
N ARG A 410 0.74 -28.55 15.23
CA ARG A 410 1.86 -28.72 16.15
C ARG A 410 1.47 -29.88 17.09
N PRO A 411 2.15 -31.04 17.04
CA PRO A 411 1.87 -32.18 17.90
C PRO A 411 1.98 -31.87 19.39
#